data_AF-A0A383BXT2-F1
#
_entry.id   AF-A0A383BXT2-F1
#
_cell.length_a   1.000
_cell.length_b   1.000
_cell.length_c   1.000
_cell.angle_alpha   90.00
_cell.angle_beta   90.00
_cell.angle_gamma   90.00
#
_symmetry.space_group_name_H-M   'P 1'
#
loop_
_entity.id
_entity.type
_entity.pdbx_description
1 polymer ?
#
loop_
_entity_poly.entity_id
_entity_poly.type
_entity_poly.pdbx_seq_one_letter_code
_entity_poly.pdbx_strand_id
1 'polypeptide(L)'
;MKMHAGGKWIDKDDKIGVVNPFDGSVIDTVPRGGAEDVDAAIATAERGARIMADMPAYDRYRILHKAAEIMTERLEDLGRTITLEEGKVIAEGMGEAARAQETIELSAEEAKRLTG
;
A
#
# COMPACT_ATOMS: atom_id res chain seq x y z
N MET A 1 -3.01 -12.99 -4.75
CA MET A 1 -2.74 -11.56 -5.09
C MET A 1 -2.08 -11.38 -6.48
N LYS A 2 -2.05 -10.15 -7.02
CA LYS A 2 -1.20 -9.71 -8.16
C LYS A 2 -0.26 -8.60 -7.68
N MET A 3 0.93 -8.47 -8.25
CA MET A 3 1.81 -7.32 -7.96
C MET A 3 1.50 -6.15 -8.88
N HIS A 4 1.76 -4.91 -8.45
CA HIS A 4 1.57 -3.72 -9.27
C HIS A 4 2.91 -3.06 -9.59
N ALA A 5 3.38 -3.17 -10.83
CA ALA A 5 4.61 -2.56 -11.31
C ALA A 5 4.40 -1.95 -12.70
N GLY A 6 5.03 -0.81 -12.96
CA GLY A 6 4.92 -0.13 -14.25
C GLY A 6 3.50 0.33 -14.62
N GLY A 7 2.64 0.57 -13.63
CA GLY A 7 1.22 0.93 -13.86
C GLY A 7 0.34 -0.25 -14.27
N LYS A 8 0.79 -1.50 -14.08
CA LYS A 8 0.08 -2.71 -14.47
C LYS A 8 0.03 -3.70 -13.32
N TRP A 9 -1.07 -4.44 -13.25
CA TRP A 9 -1.20 -5.62 -12.42
C TRP A 9 -0.58 -6.82 -13.13
N ILE A 10 0.41 -7.44 -12.50
CA ILE A 10 1.20 -8.55 -13.05
C ILE A 10 0.97 -9.79 -12.16
N ASP A 11 0.70 -10.93 -12.79
CA ASP A 11 0.66 -12.25 -12.16
C ASP A 11 1.82 -13.10 -12.71
N LYS A 12 2.24 -14.13 -11.95
CA LYS A 12 3.32 -15.06 -12.34
C LYS A 12 3.04 -16.46 -11.84
N ASP A 13 3.60 -17.46 -12.52
CA ASP A 13 3.49 -18.86 -12.09
C ASP A 13 4.29 -19.13 -10.81
N ASP A 14 5.48 -18.53 -10.66
CA ASP A 14 6.26 -18.58 -9.42
C ASP A 14 5.70 -17.59 -8.40
N LYS A 15 5.26 -18.12 -7.25
CA LYS A 15 4.59 -17.39 -6.18
C LYS A 15 5.21 -17.68 -4.82
N ILE A 16 5.13 -16.70 -3.94
CA ILE A 16 5.49 -16.81 -2.52
C ILE A 16 4.19 -16.97 -1.74
N GLY A 17 4.13 -17.95 -0.84
CA GLY A 17 3.00 -18.14 0.06
C GLY A 17 3.01 -17.11 1.19
N VAL A 18 1.84 -16.53 1.45
CA VAL A 18 1.56 -15.74 2.65
C VAL A 18 0.91 -16.70 3.64
N VAL A 19 1.50 -16.86 4.82
CA VAL A 19 1.09 -17.88 5.79
C VAL A 19 0.52 -17.24 7.04
N ASN A 20 -0.47 -17.89 7.63
CA ASN A 20 -0.93 -17.57 8.97
C ASN A 20 0.08 -18.12 9.99
N PRO A 21 0.75 -17.28 10.80
CA PRO A 21 1.76 -17.75 11.76
C PRO A 21 1.20 -18.63 12.88
N PHE A 22 -0.11 -18.58 13.14
CA PHE A 22 -0.74 -19.35 14.23
C PHE A 22 -0.79 -20.85 13.94
N ASP A 23 -1.12 -21.25 12.70
CA ASP A 23 -1.33 -22.65 12.32
C ASP A 23 -0.53 -23.09 11.08
N GLY A 24 0.19 -22.17 10.44
CA GLY A 24 0.98 -22.42 9.24
C GLY A 24 0.16 -22.58 7.96
N SER A 25 -1.15 -22.32 7.99
CA SER A 25 -2.01 -22.38 6.80
C SER A 25 -1.65 -21.25 5.82
N VAL A 26 -1.79 -21.51 4.52
CA VAL A 26 -1.60 -20.48 3.48
C VAL A 26 -2.87 -19.65 3.36
N ILE A 27 -2.76 -18.33 3.50
CA ILE A 27 -3.88 -17.38 3.44
C ILE A 27 -3.98 -16.64 2.10
N ASP A 28 -2.85 -16.39 1.43
CA ASP A 28 -2.81 -15.91 0.04
C ASP A 28 -1.43 -16.26 -0.59
N THR A 29 -1.22 -15.84 -1.83
CA THR A 29 0.03 -15.94 -2.57
C THR A 29 0.33 -14.62 -3.27
N VAL A 30 1.61 -14.25 -3.32
CA VAL A 30 2.09 -13.08 -4.07
C VAL A 30 3.04 -13.51 -5.19
N PRO A 31 3.01 -12.89 -6.38
CA PRO A 31 3.99 -13.19 -7.44
C PRO A 31 5.43 -12.97 -6.97
N ARG A 32 6.35 -13.85 -7.37
CA ARG A 32 7.79 -13.63 -7.13
C ARG A 32 8.35 -12.62 -8.14
N GLY A 33 8.54 -11.39 -7.69
CA GLY A 33 9.21 -10.34 -8.48
C GLY A 33 10.68 -10.69 -8.76
N GLY A 34 11.16 -10.33 -9.95
CA GLY A 34 12.55 -10.46 -10.39
C GLY A 34 13.15 -9.11 -10.80
N ALA A 35 14.40 -9.13 -11.27
CA ALA A 35 15.14 -7.93 -11.63
C ALA A 35 14.39 -7.06 -12.67
N GLU A 36 13.80 -7.68 -13.69
CA GLU A 36 13.07 -6.95 -14.74
C GLU A 36 11.82 -6.22 -14.21
N ASP A 37 11.11 -6.78 -13.21
CA ASP A 37 9.95 -6.10 -12.62
C ASP A 37 10.39 -4.89 -11.79
N VAL A 38 11.54 -5.01 -11.12
CA VAL A 38 12.16 -3.93 -10.36
C VAL A 38 12.58 -2.80 -11.32
N ASP A 39 13.26 -3.14 -12.42
CA ASP A 39 13.66 -2.16 -13.45
C ASP A 39 12.44 -1.43 -14.02
N ALA A 40 11.35 -2.16 -14.32
CA ALA A 40 10.11 -1.59 -14.80
C ALA A 40 9.43 -0.66 -13.76
N ALA A 41 9.47 -1.04 -12.48
CA ALA A 41 8.96 -0.23 -11.38
C ALA A 41 9.77 1.06 -11.21
N ILE A 42 11.11 0.98 -11.18
CA ILE A 42 12.02 2.12 -11.04
C ILE A 42 11.85 3.09 -12.20
N ALA A 43 11.91 2.60 -13.44
CA ALA A 43 11.76 3.45 -14.62
C ALA A 43 10.42 4.21 -14.61
N THR A 44 9.38 3.60 -14.05
CA THR A 44 8.06 4.22 -13.91
C THR A 44 7.99 5.21 -12.75
N ALA A 45 8.63 4.91 -11.62
CA ALA A 45 8.76 5.82 -10.49
C ALA A 45 9.53 7.09 -10.89
N GLU A 46 10.61 6.99 -11.68
CA GLU A 46 11.36 8.14 -12.18
C GLU A 46 10.51 9.07 -13.06
N ARG A 47 9.67 8.50 -13.95
CA ARG A 47 8.71 9.28 -14.74
C ARG A 47 7.66 9.92 -13.83
N GLY A 48 7.13 9.15 -12.88
CA GLY A 48 6.15 9.62 -11.91
C GLY A 48 6.67 10.76 -11.03
N ALA A 49 7.94 10.72 -10.63
CA ALA A 49 8.58 11.77 -9.85
C ALA A 49 8.60 13.12 -10.58
N ARG A 50 8.92 13.12 -11.89
CA ARG A 50 8.85 14.35 -12.71
C ARG A 50 7.44 14.90 -12.80
N ILE A 51 6.44 14.03 -13.02
CA ILE A 51 5.03 14.44 -13.07
C ILE A 51 4.56 14.98 -11.71
N MET A 52 4.96 14.34 -10.61
CA MET A 52 4.56 14.72 -9.26
C MET A 52 5.24 16.03 -8.79
N ALA A 53 6.45 16.30 -9.28
CA ALA A 53 7.15 17.56 -9.03
C ALA A 53 6.38 18.76 -9.60
N ASP A 54 5.83 18.62 -10.82
CA ASP A 54 5.01 19.66 -11.45
C ASP A 54 3.54 19.70 -10.96
N MET A 55 3.14 18.71 -10.15
CA MET A 55 1.76 18.59 -9.66
C MET A 55 1.45 19.68 -8.62
N PRO A 56 0.30 20.37 -8.71
CA PRO A 56 -0.14 21.28 -7.67
C PRO A 56 -0.25 20.59 -6.30
N ALA A 57 0.16 21.28 -5.24
CA ALA A 57 0.07 20.81 -3.86
C ALA A 57 -1.33 20.30 -3.49
N TYR A 58 -2.36 21.00 -3.96
CA TYR A 58 -3.75 20.63 -3.70
C TYR A 58 -4.19 19.34 -4.42
N ASP A 59 -3.64 19.05 -5.59
CA ASP A 59 -3.94 17.79 -6.30
C ASP A 59 -3.30 16.59 -5.59
N ARG A 60 -2.09 16.78 -5.04
CA ARG A 60 -1.47 15.77 -4.16
C ARG A 60 -2.31 15.53 -2.90
N TYR A 61 -2.80 16.60 -2.26
CA TYR A 61 -3.74 16.51 -1.13
C TYR A 61 -4.98 15.70 -1.50
N ARG A 62 -5.63 16.01 -2.64
CA ARG A 62 -6.84 15.30 -3.07
C ARG A 62 -6.63 13.79 -3.21
N ILE A 63 -5.48 13.38 -3.75
CA ILE A 63 -5.13 11.96 -3.91
C ILE A 63 -4.95 11.29 -2.55
N LEU A 64 -4.12 11.87 -1.67
CA LEU A 64 -3.83 11.30 -0.35
C LEU A 64 -5.07 11.29 0.55
N HIS A 65 -5.86 12.36 0.54
CA HIS A 65 -7.11 12.45 1.27
C HIS A 65 -8.09 11.37 0.81
N LYS A 66 -8.22 11.17 -0.51
CA LYS A 66 -9.09 10.10 -1.02
C LYS A 66 -8.61 8.70 -0.61
N ALA A 67 -7.29 8.49 -0.58
CA ALA A 67 -6.72 7.24 -0.08
C ALA A 67 -7.06 7.01 1.41
N ALA A 68 -6.92 8.05 2.25
CA ALA A 68 -7.31 7.99 3.66
C ALA A 68 -8.81 7.68 3.85
N GLU A 69 -9.71 8.33 3.08
CA GLU A 69 -11.14 8.01 3.10
C GLU A 69 -11.43 6.53 2.80
N ILE A 70 -10.81 5.99 1.74
CA ILE A 70 -10.97 4.58 1.36
C ILE A 70 -10.41 3.66 2.44
N MET A 71 -9.30 4.03 3.09
CA MET A 71 -8.76 3.26 4.22
C MET A 71 -9.73 3.27 5.41
N THR A 72 -10.34 4.41 5.73
CA THR A 72 -11.35 4.53 6.79
C THR A 72 -12.54 3.62 6.53
N GLU A 73 -13.05 3.60 5.30
CA GLU A 73 -14.14 2.71 4.88
C GLU A 73 -13.78 1.21 5.01
N ARG A 74 -12.48 0.87 5.06
CA ARG A 74 -11.96 -0.50 5.04
C ARG A 74 -11.11 -0.86 6.26
N LEU A 75 -11.20 -0.10 7.35
CA LEU A 75 -10.36 -0.31 8.54
C LEU A 75 -10.46 -1.73 9.09
N GLU A 76 -11.67 -2.29 9.13
CA GLU A 76 -11.91 -3.65 9.63
C GLU A 76 -11.24 -4.71 8.76
N ASP A 77 -11.31 -4.57 7.43
CA ASP A 77 -10.66 -5.48 6.48
C ASP A 77 -9.14 -5.40 6.59
N LEU A 78 -8.59 -4.18 6.70
CA LEU A 78 -7.17 -3.96 6.86
C LEU A 78 -6.66 -4.56 8.18
N GLY A 79 -7.37 -4.33 9.28
CA GLY A 79 -7.01 -4.89 10.58
C GLY A 79 -7.07 -6.42 10.61
N ARG A 80 -8.09 -7.03 9.99
CA ARG A 80 -8.15 -8.49 9.82
C ARG A 80 -6.99 -9.04 9.00
N THR A 81 -6.63 -8.35 7.92
CA THR A 81 -5.50 -8.75 7.05
C THR A 81 -4.20 -8.77 7.85
N ILE A 82 -3.90 -7.69 8.59
CA ILE A 82 -2.71 -7.61 9.45
C ILE A 82 -2.70 -8.74 10.50
N THR A 83 -3.84 -8.99 11.15
CA THR A 83 -3.95 -10.08 12.13
C THR A 83 -3.69 -11.46 11.50
N LEU A 84 -4.21 -11.72 10.31
CA LEU A 84 -4.02 -13.00 9.63
C LEU A 84 -2.58 -13.21 9.17
N GLU A 85 -1.90 -12.16 8.70
CA GLU A 85 -0.53 -12.24 8.17
C GLU A 85 0.54 -12.23 9.28
N GLU A 86 0.27 -11.57 10.40
CA GLU A 86 1.27 -11.38 11.47
C GLU A 86 0.99 -12.18 12.76
N GLY A 87 -0.22 -12.74 12.91
CA GLY A 87 -0.63 -13.50 14.09
C GLY A 87 -0.94 -12.64 15.33
N LYS A 88 -1.01 -11.31 15.18
CA LYS A 88 -1.36 -10.36 16.24
C LYS A 88 -2.84 -10.45 16.61
N VAL A 89 -3.19 -10.10 17.85
CA VAL A 89 -4.60 -10.01 18.25
C VAL A 89 -5.34 -8.93 17.46
N ILE A 90 -6.65 -9.10 17.21
CA ILE A 90 -7.43 -8.18 16.36
C ILE A 90 -7.37 -6.72 16.82
N ALA A 91 -7.26 -6.47 18.13
CA ALA A 91 -7.13 -5.11 18.65
C ALA A 91 -5.82 -4.43 18.18
N GLU A 92 -4.72 -5.17 18.09
CA GLU A 92 -3.43 -4.67 17.59
C GLU A 92 -3.48 -4.45 16.08
N GLY A 93 -4.05 -5.40 15.33
CA GLY A 93 -4.25 -5.25 13.88
C GLY A 93 -5.10 -4.04 13.52
N MET A 94 -6.20 -3.82 14.25
CA MET A 94 -7.05 -2.62 14.11
C MET A 94 -6.29 -1.34 14.46
N GLY A 95 -5.51 -1.34 15.54
CA GLY A 95 -4.69 -0.21 15.94
C GLY A 95 -3.62 0.15 14.90
N GLU A 96 -3.04 -0.86 14.24
CA GLU A 96 -2.08 -0.65 13.16
C GLU A 96 -2.72 -0.11 11.87
N ALA A 97 -3.87 -0.66 11.48
CA ALA A 97 -4.65 -0.14 10.36
C ALA A 97 -5.05 1.33 10.56
N ALA A 98 -5.49 1.68 11.79
CA ALA A 98 -5.85 3.05 12.14
C ALA A 98 -4.64 4.01 12.07
N ARG A 99 -3.48 3.62 12.63
CA ARG A 99 -2.25 4.42 12.54
C ARG A 99 -1.79 4.64 11.09
N ALA A 100 -1.91 3.63 10.24
CA ALA A 100 -1.59 3.75 8.82
C ALA A 100 -2.52 4.75 8.12
N GLN A 101 -3.83 4.70 8.39
CA GLN A 101 -4.80 5.66 7.85
C GLN A 101 -4.49 7.10 8.31
N GLU A 102 -4.25 7.29 9.62
CA GLU A 102 -3.88 8.59 10.19
C GLU A 102 -2.61 9.16 9.56
N THR A 103 -1.60 8.32 9.29
CA THR A 103 -0.36 8.74 8.63
C THR A 103 -0.62 9.29 7.23
N ILE A 104 -1.50 8.65 6.46
CA ILE A 104 -1.86 9.10 5.11
C ILE A 104 -2.69 10.38 5.17
N GLU A 105 -3.63 10.49 6.12
CA GLU A 105 -4.42 11.70 6.33
C GLU A 105 -3.54 12.90 6.72
N LEU A 106 -2.63 12.71 7.67
CA LEU A 106 -1.65 13.74 8.06
C LEU A 106 -0.77 14.15 6.87
N SER A 107 -0.32 13.19 6.07
CA SER A 107 0.47 13.47 4.86
C SER A 107 -0.32 14.30 3.84
N ALA A 108 -1.63 14.05 3.71
CA ALA A 108 -2.50 14.85 2.86
C ALA A 108 -2.58 16.30 3.37
N GLU A 109 -2.78 16.48 4.67
CA GLU A 109 -2.86 17.81 5.29
C GLU A 109 -1.55 18.59 5.13
N GLU A 110 -0.40 17.94 5.33
CA GLU A 110 0.92 18.54 5.13
C GLU A 110 1.19 18.86 3.65
N ALA A 111 0.63 18.12 2.69
CA ALA A 111 0.79 18.42 1.28
C ALA A 111 0.30 19.84 0.91
N LYS A 112 -0.69 20.38 1.64
CA LYS A 112 -1.18 21.77 1.46
C LYS A 112 -0.25 22.82 2.07
N ARG A 113 0.59 22.44 3.03
CA ARG A 113 1.46 23.32 3.83
C ARG A 113 2.90 23.36 3.31
N LEU A 114 3.33 22.30 2.63
CA LEU A 114 4.64 22.23 2.00
C LEU A 114 4.70 23.22 0.83
N THR A 115 5.42 24.32 1.05
CA THR A 115 5.71 25.37 0.06
C THR A 115 7.02 25.15 -0.69
N GLY A 116 7.61 23.95 -0.59
CA GLY A 116 8.89 23.60 -1.20
C GLY A 116 8.97 23.95 -2.67
#